data_AF-A0A534GKV4-F1
#
_entry.id   AF-A0A534GKV4-F1
#
_cell.length_a   1.000
_cell.length_b   1.000
_cell.length_c   1.000
_cell.angle_alpha   90.00
_cell.angle_beta   90.00
_cell.angle_gamma   90.00
#
_symmetry.space_group_name_H-M   'P 1'
#
loop_
_entity.id
_entity.type
_entity.pdbx_description
1 polymer ?
#
loop_
_entity_poly.entity_id
_entity_poly.type
_entity_poly.pdbx_seq_one_letter_code
_entity_poly.pdbx_strand_id
1 'polypeptide(L)'
;MPKAFELGDTEKVYGDYQLTVTNRGGHSSQPRPDNAIYELAAGLLALEKFRFPFELNNVTRGYFERMAAEATGQEAADYRGILTDPPDGQALERLMQIPTVAGILHTTCVATRLEGGHANNALPQRATANVNC
;
A
#
# COMPACT_ATOMS: atom_id res chain seq x y z
N MET A 1 34.52 14.64 -4.62
CA MET A 1 33.67 14.73 -5.82
C MET A 1 32.27 14.30 -5.42
N PRO A 2 31.19 14.99 -5.83
CA PRO A 2 29.84 14.53 -5.56
C PRO A 2 29.67 13.14 -6.19
N LYS A 3 29.18 12.18 -5.40
CA LYS A 3 29.03 10.79 -5.84
C LYS A 3 27.71 10.54 -6.58
N ALA A 4 26.73 11.42 -6.41
CA ALA A 4 25.43 11.35 -7.08
C ALA A 4 24.82 12.75 -7.25
N PHE A 5 24.01 12.90 -8.30
CA PHE A 5 23.11 14.02 -8.55
C PHE A 5 21.74 13.41 -8.85
N GLU A 6 20.71 13.81 -8.11
CA GLU A 6 19.35 13.26 -8.22
C GLU A 6 18.46 14.25 -8.98
N LEU A 7 17.85 13.77 -10.06
CA LEU A 7 16.85 14.49 -10.86
C LEU A 7 15.56 13.67 -10.85
N GLY A 8 14.43 14.31 -10.53
CA GLY A 8 13.12 13.67 -10.57
C GLY A 8 12.49 13.78 -11.96
N ASP A 9 12.36 12.66 -12.66
CA ASP A 9 11.76 12.61 -14.01
C ASP A 9 10.26 12.26 -14.00
N THR A 10 9.76 11.70 -12.89
CA THR A 10 8.34 11.34 -12.71
C THR A 10 7.97 11.31 -11.24
N GLU A 11 6.70 11.56 -10.92
CA GLU A 11 6.15 11.53 -9.56
C GLU A 11 4.92 10.62 -9.50
N LYS A 12 4.81 9.85 -8.43
CA LYS A 12 3.63 9.03 -8.15
C LYS A 12 2.47 9.94 -7.75
N VAL A 13 1.34 9.81 -8.44
CA VAL A 13 0.11 10.55 -8.11
C VAL A 13 -0.66 9.82 -7.01
N TYR A 14 -1.38 10.59 -6.18
CA TYR A 14 -2.29 10.15 -5.12
C TYR A 14 -3.66 10.88 -5.30
N GLY A 15 -4.81 10.62 -4.66
CA GLY A 15 -5.52 9.37 -4.43
C GLY A 15 -6.21 9.21 -3.06
N ASP A 16 -6.88 10.23 -2.51
CA ASP A 16 -7.64 10.02 -1.26
C ASP A 16 -9.04 9.41 -1.49
N TYR A 17 -9.29 8.26 -0.84
CA TYR A 17 -10.55 7.53 -0.88
C TYR A 17 -11.17 7.42 0.52
N GLN A 18 -12.44 7.78 0.64
CA GLN A 18 -13.18 7.62 1.90
C GLN A 18 -14.02 6.34 1.88
N LEU A 19 -13.72 5.41 2.78
CA LEU A 19 -14.51 4.20 3.03
C LEU A 19 -15.43 4.46 4.21
N THR A 20 -16.74 4.25 4.04
CA THR A 20 -17.72 4.45 5.11
C THR A 20 -18.65 3.25 5.23
N VAL A 21 -18.79 2.72 6.44
CA VAL A 21 -19.79 1.71 6.79
C VAL A 21 -20.85 2.35 7.69
N THR A 22 -22.12 2.11 7.38
CA THR A 22 -23.26 2.58 8.17
C THR A 22 -24.02 1.41 8.78
N ASN A 23 -24.59 1.64 9.95
CA ASN A 23 -25.33 0.65 10.72
C ASN A 23 -26.45 1.35 11.51
N ARG A 24 -27.50 0.62 11.87
CA ARG A 24 -28.60 1.15 12.69
C ARG A 24 -28.21 1.49 14.13
N GLY A 25 -27.05 1.01 14.61
CA GLY A 25 -26.60 1.20 16.00
C GLY A 25 -27.42 0.38 16.99
N GLY A 26 -27.31 0.64 18.29
CA GLY A 26 -28.04 -0.12 19.32
C GLY A 26 -27.34 -0.11 20.68
N HIS A 27 -27.93 -0.79 21.67
CA HIS A 27 -27.33 -0.88 23.00
C HIS A 27 -26.22 -1.94 23.03
N SER A 28 -25.07 -1.63 23.65
CA SER A 28 -23.96 -2.58 23.76
C SER A 28 -24.28 -3.88 24.55
N SER A 29 -25.33 -3.91 25.37
CA SER A 29 -25.77 -5.11 26.10
C SER A 29 -26.56 -6.10 25.23
N GLN A 30 -26.91 -5.70 24.01
CA GLN A 30 -27.59 -6.50 23.02
C GLN A 30 -26.72 -6.56 21.76
N PRO A 31 -25.51 -7.16 21.85
CA PRO A 31 -24.61 -7.22 20.72
C PRO A 31 -25.27 -7.94 19.55
N ARG A 32 -24.99 -7.46 18.35
CA ARG A 32 -25.47 -8.06 17.12
C ARG A 32 -24.29 -8.53 16.26
N PRO A 33 -24.54 -9.44 15.30
CA PRO A 33 -23.52 -9.85 14.35
C PRO A 33 -22.98 -8.69 13.49
N ASP A 34 -23.80 -7.66 13.23
CA ASP A 34 -23.44 -6.47 12.45
C ASP A 34 -22.90 -5.34 13.34
N ASN A 35 -21.79 -4.72 12.92
CA ASN A 35 -21.15 -3.62 13.63
C ASN A 35 -20.28 -2.81 12.66
N ALA A 36 -20.57 -1.50 12.53
CA ALA A 36 -19.90 -0.64 11.57
C ALA A 36 -18.37 -0.62 11.72
N ILE A 37 -17.84 -0.64 12.95
CA ILE A 37 -16.40 -0.63 13.19
C ILE A 37 -15.76 -1.95 12.75
N TYR A 38 -16.39 -3.08 13.08
CA TYR A 38 -15.82 -4.39 12.76
C TYR A 38 -15.88 -4.70 11.27
N GLU A 39 -16.97 -4.30 10.61
CA GLU A 39 -17.10 -4.41 9.15
C GLU A 39 -16.07 -3.54 8.42
N LEU A 40 -15.90 -2.28 8.84
CA LEU A 40 -14.86 -1.41 8.27
C LEU A 40 -13.46 -2.00 8.53
N ALA A 41 -13.18 -2.47 9.74
CA ALA A 41 -11.90 -3.08 10.09
C ALA A 41 -11.61 -4.31 9.23
N ALA A 42 -12.61 -5.16 8.97
CA ALA A 42 -12.45 -6.31 8.08
C ALA A 42 -12.08 -5.87 6.65
N GLY A 43 -12.72 -4.82 6.13
CA GLY A 43 -12.37 -4.25 4.82
C GLY A 43 -10.95 -3.67 4.78
N LEU A 44 -10.53 -2.94 5.83
CA LEU A 44 -9.17 -2.39 5.92
C LEU A 44 -8.10 -3.49 6.03
N LEU A 45 -8.38 -4.57 6.77
CA LEU A 45 -7.48 -5.73 6.85
C LEU A 45 -7.41 -6.50 5.52
N ALA A 46 -8.49 -6.53 4.74
CA ALA A 46 -8.45 -7.10 3.40
C ALA A 46 -7.60 -6.23 2.47
N LEU A 47 -7.72 -4.91 2.56
CA LEU A 47 -6.91 -3.96 1.80
C LEU A 47 -5.42 -4.03 2.16
N GLU A 48 -5.07 -4.14 3.45
CA GLU A 48 -3.69 -4.26 3.91
C GLU A 48 -2.98 -5.51 3.34
N LYS A 49 -3.73 -6.60 3.16
CA LYS A 49 -3.21 -7.85 2.57
C LYS A 49 -3.21 -7.83 1.03
N PHE A 50 -3.86 -6.86 0.41
CA PHE A 50 -3.96 -6.78 -1.03
C PHE A 50 -2.62 -6.34 -1.63
N ARG A 51 -2.08 -7.17 -2.53
CA ARG A 51 -0.88 -6.85 -3.28
C ARG A 51 -1.27 -6.30 -4.64
N PHE A 52 -0.95 -5.03 -4.86
CA PHE A 52 -1.12 -4.43 -6.17
C PHE A 52 -0.19 -5.09 -7.20
N PRO A 53 -0.60 -5.14 -8.48
CA PRO A 53 0.26 -5.66 -9.53
C PRO A 53 1.58 -4.89 -9.62
N PHE A 54 2.65 -5.62 -9.91
CA PHE A 54 3.93 -5.04 -10.28
C PHE A 54 3.81 -4.37 -11.66
N GLU A 55 4.30 -3.14 -11.77
CA GLU A 55 4.33 -2.41 -13.03
C GLU A 55 5.56 -1.52 -13.12
N LEU A 56 6.24 -1.55 -14.28
CA LEU A 56 7.31 -0.61 -14.60
C LEU A 56 6.95 0.15 -15.87
N ASN A 57 7.03 1.47 -15.80
CA ASN A 57 7.05 2.34 -16.97
C ASN A 57 8.50 2.49 -17.50
N ASN A 58 8.68 3.23 -18.59
CA ASN A 58 9.99 3.49 -19.18
C ASN A 58 10.97 4.18 -18.21
N VAL A 59 10.49 5.11 -17.38
CA VAL A 59 11.33 5.86 -16.42
C VAL A 59 11.83 4.94 -15.29
N THR A 60 10.91 4.24 -14.63
CA THR A 60 11.20 3.31 -13.54
C THR A 60 12.04 2.11 -14.02
N ARG A 61 11.82 1.64 -15.24
CA ARG A 61 12.70 0.65 -15.90
C ARG A 61 14.13 1.18 -16.03
N GLY A 62 14.31 2.37 -16.61
CA GLY A 62 15.63 2.98 -16.74
C GLY A 62 16.32 3.24 -15.39
N TYR A 63 15.54 3.61 -14.37
CA TYR A 63 16.03 3.74 -13.00
C TYR A 63 16.61 2.41 -12.48
N PHE A 64 15.86 1.30 -12.56
CA PHE A 64 16.36 0.01 -12.10
C PHE A 64 17.50 -0.56 -12.95
N GLU A 65 17.56 -0.25 -14.25
CA GLU A 65 18.72 -0.56 -15.10
C GLU A 65 19.99 0.13 -14.59
N ARG A 66 19.88 1.42 -14.22
CA ARG A 66 21.00 2.17 -13.64
C ARG A 66 21.40 1.61 -12.27
N MET A 67 20.43 1.37 -11.40
CA MET A 67 20.66 0.80 -10.06
C MET A 67 21.32 -0.58 -10.15
N ALA A 68 20.90 -1.43 -11.09
CA ALA A 68 21.50 -2.74 -11.33
C ALA A 68 22.97 -2.67 -11.77
N ALA A 69 23.38 -1.58 -12.45
CA ALA A 69 24.76 -1.38 -12.89
C ALA A 69 25.69 -0.85 -11.77
N GLU A 70 25.13 -0.15 -10.78
CA GLU A 70 25.90 0.37 -9.63
C GLU A 70 25.93 -0.62 -8.45
N ALA A 71 24.82 -1.31 -8.22
CA ALA A 71 24.69 -2.27 -7.13
C ALA A 71 25.62 -3.47 -7.33
N THR A 72 25.86 -4.19 -6.24
CA THR A 72 26.65 -5.44 -6.26
C THR A 72 25.92 -6.55 -5.51
N GLY A 73 26.37 -7.79 -5.68
CA GLY A 73 25.82 -8.95 -4.96
C GLY A 73 24.33 -9.18 -5.24
N GLN A 74 23.58 -9.53 -4.18
CA GLN A 74 22.16 -9.92 -4.28
C GLN A 74 21.27 -8.78 -4.76
N GLU A 75 21.52 -7.54 -4.34
CA GLU A 75 20.74 -6.38 -4.75
C GLU A 75 20.80 -6.16 -6.26
N ALA A 76 22.00 -6.27 -6.85
CA ALA A 76 22.16 -6.17 -8.31
C ALA A 76 21.48 -7.32 -9.05
N ALA A 77 21.47 -8.53 -8.48
CA ALA A 77 20.74 -9.66 -9.04
C ALA A 77 19.22 -9.43 -8.99
N ASP A 78 18.73 -8.85 -7.89
CA ASP A 78 17.31 -8.56 -7.71
C ASP A 78 16.82 -7.48 -8.67
N TYR A 79 17.56 -6.38 -8.82
CA TYR A 79 17.22 -5.35 -9.81
C TYR A 79 17.21 -5.89 -11.24
N ARG A 80 18.19 -6.74 -11.60
CA ARG A 80 18.16 -7.42 -12.92
C ARG A 80 16.97 -8.37 -13.04
N GLY A 81 16.63 -9.07 -11.97
CA GLY A 81 15.51 -10.02 -11.92
C GLY A 81 14.17 -9.35 -12.24
N ILE A 82 13.88 -8.19 -11.64
CA ILE A 82 12.61 -7.48 -11.92
C ILE A 82 12.54 -6.82 -13.30
N LEU A 83 13.68 -6.69 -14.00
CA LEU A 83 13.72 -6.15 -15.36
C LEU A 83 13.38 -7.19 -16.44
N THR A 84 13.35 -8.48 -16.09
CA THR A 84 12.97 -9.58 -17.00
C THR A 84 11.47 -9.64 -17.27
N ASP A 85 11.08 -10.37 -18.30
CA ASP A 85 9.68 -10.61 -18.67
C ASP A 85 9.42 -12.12 -18.86
N PRO A 86 8.69 -12.79 -17.94
CA PRO A 86 8.13 -12.25 -16.71
C PRO A 86 9.21 -11.94 -15.64
N PRO A 87 8.95 -11.02 -14.69
CA PRO A 87 9.91 -10.66 -13.64
C PRO A 87 10.19 -11.84 -12.70
N ASP A 88 11.42 -11.90 -12.16
CA ASP A 88 11.78 -12.88 -11.13
C ASP A 88 10.98 -12.62 -9.84
N GLY A 89 10.08 -13.56 -9.52
CA GLY A 89 9.22 -13.46 -8.34
C GLY A 89 10.00 -13.42 -7.02
N GLN A 90 11.14 -14.10 -6.90
CA GLN A 90 11.92 -14.05 -5.66
C GLN A 90 12.63 -12.70 -5.48
N ALA A 91 13.13 -12.13 -6.59
CA ALA A 91 13.67 -10.77 -6.59
C ALA A 91 12.58 -9.76 -6.19
N LEU A 92 11.39 -9.89 -6.77
CA LEU A 92 10.25 -9.05 -6.45
C LEU A 92 9.87 -9.14 -4.97
N GLU A 93 9.72 -10.33 -4.39
CA GLU A 93 9.40 -10.49 -2.97
C GLU A 93 10.42 -9.80 -2.05
N ARG A 94 11.72 -9.92 -2.35
CA ARG A 94 12.78 -9.27 -1.56
C ARG A 94 12.72 -7.75 -1.68
N LEU A 95 12.59 -7.23 -2.89
CA LEU A 95 12.52 -5.79 -3.13
C LEU A 95 11.25 -5.16 -2.54
N MET A 96 10.13 -5.89 -2.53
CA MET A 96 8.90 -5.45 -1.88
C MET A 96 9.02 -5.30 -0.36
N GLN A 97 10.02 -5.92 0.29
CA GLN A 97 10.29 -5.69 1.72
C GLN A 97 10.97 -4.35 1.99
N ILE A 98 11.44 -3.64 0.96
CA ILE A 98 12.12 -2.35 1.08
C ILE A 98 11.10 -1.25 0.76
N PRO A 99 10.60 -0.47 1.75
CA PRO A 99 9.46 0.44 1.54
C PRO A 99 9.69 1.49 0.44
N THR A 100 10.91 2.01 0.32
CA THR A 100 11.29 2.99 -0.70
C THR A 100 11.26 2.40 -2.12
N VAL A 101 11.57 1.11 -2.27
CA VAL A 101 11.53 0.40 -3.55
C VAL A 101 10.11 -0.04 -3.87
N ALA A 102 9.39 -0.62 -2.89
CA ALA A 102 7.99 -1.03 -3.04
C ALA A 102 7.08 0.10 -3.56
N GLY A 103 7.29 1.32 -3.07
CA GLY A 103 6.56 2.51 -3.52
C GLY A 103 6.71 2.84 -5.01
N ILE A 104 7.81 2.39 -5.63
CA ILE A 104 8.11 2.56 -7.07
C ILE A 104 7.52 1.40 -7.89
N LEU A 105 7.51 0.18 -7.34
CA LEU A 105 7.17 -1.05 -8.06
C LEU A 105 5.66 -1.28 -8.24
N HIS A 106 4.82 -0.67 -7.39
CA HIS A 106 3.38 -0.88 -7.42
C HIS A 106 2.60 0.28 -6.76
N THR A 107 1.29 0.33 -7.01
CA THR A 107 0.37 1.18 -6.24
C THR A 107 0.39 0.79 -4.75
N THR A 108 0.29 1.77 -3.87
CA THR A 108 0.33 1.58 -2.42
C THR A 108 -0.90 2.23 -1.82
N CYS A 109 -1.80 1.44 -1.21
CA CYS A 109 -2.97 1.96 -0.51
C CYS A 109 -2.82 1.76 0.99
N VAL A 110 -2.89 2.84 1.78
CA VAL A 110 -2.79 2.76 3.24
C VAL A 110 -3.92 3.54 3.90
N ALA A 111 -4.54 2.98 4.93
CA ALA A 111 -5.50 3.71 5.77
C ALA A 111 -4.75 4.77 6.59
N THR A 112 -5.05 6.04 6.36
CA THR A 112 -4.33 7.18 6.99
C THR A 112 -5.15 7.86 8.08
N ARG A 113 -6.48 7.69 8.09
CA ARG A 113 -7.38 8.22 9.14
C ARG A 113 -8.50 7.22 9.41
N LEU A 114 -8.93 7.12 10.66
CA LEU A 114 -10.01 6.24 11.11
C LEU A 114 -10.88 6.94 12.16
N GLU A 115 -12.20 6.86 12.01
CA GLU A 115 -13.20 7.37 12.94
C GLU A 115 -14.35 6.37 13.07
N GLY A 116 -14.91 6.18 14.26
CA GLY A 116 -16.07 5.31 14.44
C GLY A 116 -16.61 5.27 15.86
N GLY A 117 -17.93 5.12 15.97
CA GLY A 117 -18.65 5.17 17.25
C GLY A 117 -18.83 6.59 17.80
N HIS A 118 -19.75 6.73 18.76
CA HIS A 118 -20.08 8.02 19.39
C HIS A 118 -20.27 7.93 20.91
N ALA A 119 -20.28 6.71 21.47
CA ALA A 119 -20.46 6.47 22.90
C ALA A 119 -19.79 5.15 23.31
N ASN A 120 -19.37 5.07 24.57
CA ASN A 120 -18.63 3.92 25.12
C ASN A 120 -19.47 2.64 25.22
N ASN A 121 -20.80 2.76 25.24
CA ASN A 121 -21.76 1.66 25.49
C ASN A 121 -22.85 1.55 24.41
N ALA A 122 -22.56 2.00 23.19
CA ALA A 122 -23.47 1.89 22.05
C ALA A 122 -22.81 1.14 20.90
N LEU A 123 -23.60 0.36 20.17
CA LEU A 123 -23.20 -0.13 18.86
C LEU A 123 -23.10 1.06 17.91
N PRO A 124 -21.99 1.20 17.17
CA PRO A 124 -21.73 2.35 16.32
C PRO A 124 -22.70 2.38 15.13
N GLN A 125 -23.21 3.56 14.81
CA GLN A 125 -24.03 3.77 13.61
C GLN A 125 -23.21 4.06 12.36
N ARG A 126 -21.95 4.46 12.54
CA ARG A 126 -21.03 4.78 11.45
C ARG A 126 -19.60 4.52 11.87
N ALA A 127 -18.81 4.04 10.93
CA ALA A 127 -17.36 4.07 10.96
C ALA A 127 -16.85 4.49 9.58
N THR A 128 -15.80 5.30 9.54
CA THR A 128 -15.24 5.88 8.33
C THR A 128 -13.71 5.83 8.38
N ALA A 129 -13.07 5.55 7.25
CA ALA A 129 -11.63 5.64 7.09
C ALA A 129 -11.25 6.42 5.82
N ASN A 130 -10.15 7.16 5.88
CA ASN A 130 -9.47 7.67 4.69
C ASN A 130 -8.37 6.69 4.29
N VAL A 131 -8.31 6.34 3.01
CA VAL A 131 -7.27 5.52 2.41
C VAL A 131 -6.55 6.37 1.37
N ASN A 132 -5.23 6.51 1.54
CA ASN A 132 -4.39 7.18 0.57
C ASN A 132 -3.84 6.16 -0.42
N CYS A 133 -4.46 6.22 -1.60
CA CYS A 133 -4.06 5.84 -2.94
C CYS A 133 -2.98 6.74 -3.53
#